data_AF-A0A7Y7J090-F1
#
_entry.id   AF-A0A7Y7J090-F1
#
_cell.length_a   1.000
_cell.length_b   1.000
_cell.length_c   1.000
_cell.angle_alpha   90.00
_cell.angle_beta   90.00
_cell.angle_gamma   90.00
#
_symmetry.space_group_name_H-M   'P 1'
#
loop_
_entity.id
_entity.type
_entity.pdbx_description
1 polymer ?
#
loop_
_entity_poly.entity_id
_entity_poly.type
_entity_poly.pdbx_seq_one_letter_code
_entity_poly.pdbx_strand_id
1 'polypeptide(L)'
;LRRRPASGLLGGMLELPGTEWRAEPWAESEALAHAPLPGPWRQAGRVTHVFTHFTLHVDVYAARIGRFPNSAAQAGGLVFAARDLDGLALPSLMRKCLAATPPDRPTGAP
;
A
#
# COMPACT_ATOMS: atom_id res chain seq x y z
N LEU A 1 0.41 5.96 -4.36
CA LEU A 1 0.01 6.47 -3.03
C LEU A 1 -1.36 7.13 -3.12
N ARG A 2 -2.04 7.35 -2.00
CA ARG A 2 -3.21 8.24 -1.90
C ARG A 2 -3.14 8.99 -0.57
N ARG A 3 -4.00 9.98 -0.38
CA ARG A 3 -4.16 10.64 0.92
C ARG A 3 -5.28 9.97 1.71
N ARG A 4 -5.05 9.64 2.98
CA ARG A 4 -6.10 9.11 3.86
C ARG A 4 -7.19 10.16 4.09
N PRO A 5 -8.43 9.74 4.37
CA PRO A 5 -9.45 10.61 4.95
C PRO A 5 -8.87 11.37 6.16
N ALA A 6 -9.37 12.58 6.42
CA ALA A 6 -8.84 13.41 7.51
C ALA A 6 -9.04 12.81 8.90
N SER A 7 -10.03 11.92 9.05
CA SER A 7 -10.38 11.25 10.30
C SER A 7 -9.86 9.80 10.35
N GLY A 8 -9.79 9.28 11.58
CA GLY A 8 -9.35 7.91 11.86
C GLY A 8 -7.83 7.75 11.97
N LEU A 9 -7.38 6.49 12.03
CA LEU A 9 -5.97 6.16 12.20
C LEU A 9 -5.14 6.70 11.01
N LEU A 10 -4.09 7.48 11.32
CA LEU A 10 -3.21 8.14 10.36
C LEU A 10 -3.94 9.12 9.41
N GLY A 11 -5.02 9.75 9.89
CA GLY A 11 -5.85 10.65 9.09
C GLY A 11 -5.07 11.77 8.40
N GLY A 12 -5.39 12.02 7.13
CA GLY A 12 -4.77 13.06 6.31
C GLY A 12 -3.32 12.81 5.87
N MET A 13 -2.73 11.67 6.21
CA MET A 13 -1.36 11.31 5.81
C MET A 13 -1.34 10.58 4.45
N LEU A 14 -0.18 10.59 3.78
CA LEU A 14 0.03 9.78 2.58
C LEU A 14 0.14 8.29 2.95
N GLU A 15 -0.46 7.44 2.11
CA GLU A 15 -0.44 5.99 2.30
C GLU A 15 -0.36 5.20 0.99
N LEU A 16 -0.02 3.92 1.14
CA LEU A 16 -0.34 2.91 0.13
C LEU A 16 -1.86 2.68 0.12
N PRO A 17 -2.51 2.61 -1.06
CA PRO A 17 -3.92 2.21 -1.12
C PRO A 17 -4.11 0.82 -0.51
N GLY A 18 -5.19 0.66 0.25
CA GLY A 18 -5.52 -0.59 0.90
C GLY A 18 -6.89 -0.56 1.56
N THR A 19 -7.15 -1.58 2.34
CA THR A 19 -8.39 -1.80 3.10
C THR A 19 -8.56 -0.78 4.23
N GLU A 20 -9.75 -0.74 4.82
CA GLU A 20 -9.94 -0.08 6.10
C GLU A 20 -9.17 -0.78 7.22
N TRP A 21 -8.75 0.00 8.22
CA TRP A 21 -8.15 -0.54 9.44
C TRP A 21 -9.25 -1.06 10.35
N ARG A 22 -9.20 -2.33 10.70
CA ARG A 22 -10.17 -2.98 11.60
C ARG A 22 -9.45 -3.97 12.51
N ALA A 23 -10.15 -4.43 13.55
CA ALA A 23 -9.58 -5.40 14.50
C ALA A 23 -9.49 -6.81 13.90
N GLU A 24 -10.46 -7.19 13.08
CA GLU A 24 -10.50 -8.50 12.44
C GLU A 24 -9.64 -8.54 11.17
N PRO A 25 -8.83 -9.60 10.96
CA PRO A 25 -8.10 -9.76 9.71
C PRO A 25 -9.03 -9.75 8.49
N TRP A 26 -8.56 -9.19 7.39
CA TRP A 26 -9.22 -9.34 6.09
C TRP A 26 -8.92 -10.72 5.52
N ALA A 27 -9.94 -11.38 4.96
CA ALA A 27 -9.69 -12.50 4.08
C ALA A 27 -8.96 -12.00 2.83
N GLU A 28 -8.04 -12.79 2.27
CA GLU A 28 -7.22 -12.36 1.13
C GLU A 28 -8.07 -11.90 -0.06
N SER A 29 -9.13 -12.65 -0.40
CA SER A 29 -10.04 -12.30 -1.49
C SER A 29 -10.75 -10.96 -1.27
N GLU A 30 -11.17 -10.66 -0.04
CA GLU A 30 -11.79 -9.38 0.32
C GLU A 30 -10.76 -8.25 0.21
N ALA A 31 -9.55 -8.46 0.75
CA ALA A 31 -8.49 -7.46 0.71
C ALA A 31 -8.08 -7.12 -0.74
N LEU A 32 -7.96 -8.14 -1.60
CA LEU A 32 -7.62 -7.96 -3.01
C LEU A 32 -8.73 -7.26 -3.81
N ALA A 33 -9.99 -7.31 -3.36
CA ALA A 33 -11.07 -6.52 -3.97
C ALA A 33 -10.87 -5.00 -3.77
N HIS A 34 -10.08 -4.58 -2.77
CA HIS A 34 -9.68 -3.19 -2.55
C HIS A 34 -8.42 -2.77 -3.33
N ALA A 35 -7.86 -3.65 -4.15
CA ALA A 35 -6.71 -3.31 -4.98
C ALA A 35 -7.04 -2.09 -5.87
N PRO A 36 -6.14 -1.09 -5.96
CA PRO A 36 -6.45 0.16 -6.67
C PRO A 36 -6.60 -0.04 -8.19
N LEU A 37 -6.07 -1.14 -8.73
CA LEU A 37 -6.06 -1.46 -10.15
C LEU A 37 -6.14 -2.98 -10.35
N PRO A 38 -6.74 -3.45 -11.46
CA PRO A 38 -6.64 -4.85 -11.84
C PRO A 38 -5.19 -5.21 -12.17
N GLY A 39 -4.74 -6.39 -11.71
CA GLY A 39 -3.38 -6.84 -11.95
C GLY A 39 -3.03 -8.12 -11.19
N PRO A 40 -1.85 -8.69 -11.46
CA PRO A 40 -1.38 -9.91 -10.81
C PRO A 40 -0.81 -9.60 -9.41
N TRP A 41 -1.68 -9.21 -8.48
CA TRP A 41 -1.30 -8.92 -7.09
C TRP A 41 -0.79 -10.16 -6.39
N ARG A 42 0.32 -10.01 -5.67
CA ARG A 42 0.97 -11.08 -4.90
C ARG A 42 1.37 -10.55 -3.54
N GLN A 43 1.29 -11.40 -2.52
CA GLN A 43 1.79 -11.06 -1.20
C GLN A 43 3.29 -10.76 -1.30
N ALA A 44 3.67 -9.57 -0.88
CA ALA A 44 5.02 -9.02 -0.97
C ALA A 44 5.73 -9.03 0.39
N GLY A 45 4.97 -8.94 1.49
CA GLY A 45 5.53 -9.02 2.83
C GLY A 45 4.47 -8.79 3.90
N ARG A 46 4.88 -8.89 5.17
CA ARG A 46 4.04 -8.58 6.32
C ARG A 46 4.79 -7.64 7.25
N VAL A 47 4.12 -6.59 7.71
CA VAL A 47 4.64 -5.60 8.64
C VAL A 47 3.88 -5.68 9.95
N THR A 48 4.61 -5.73 11.06
CA THR A 48 4.06 -5.53 12.40
C THR A 48 4.48 -4.14 12.89
N HIS A 49 3.49 -3.34 13.31
CA HIS A 49 3.72 -1.99 13.83
C HIS A 49 3.01 -1.80 15.15
N VAL A 50 3.78 -1.50 16.20
CA VAL A 50 3.27 -1.28 17.54
C VAL A 50 2.93 0.19 17.70
N PHE A 51 1.65 0.49 17.89
CA PHE A 51 1.18 1.74 18.46
C PHE A 51 1.10 1.61 19.98
N THR A 52 0.93 2.73 20.68
CA THR A 52 0.86 2.73 22.14
C THR A 52 -0.28 1.87 22.71
N HIS A 53 -1.41 1.79 22.01
CA HIS A 53 -2.62 1.10 22.49
C HIS A 53 -2.90 -0.24 21.80
N PHE A 54 -2.31 -0.47 20.62
CA PHE A 54 -2.56 -1.68 19.84
C PHE A 54 -1.40 -1.97 18.90
N THR A 55 -1.33 -3.21 18.42
CA THR A 55 -0.41 -3.60 17.36
C THR A 55 -1.18 -3.79 16.07
N LEU A 56 -0.68 -3.21 14.98
CA LEU A 56 -1.22 -3.39 13.65
C LEU A 56 -0.36 -4.40 12.88
N HIS A 57 -1.03 -5.39 12.30
CA HIS A 57 -0.44 -6.32 11.35
C HIS A 57 -0.93 -5.94 9.95
N VAL A 58 -0.01 -5.72 9.03
CA VAL A 58 -0.31 -5.29 7.66
C VAL A 58 0.30 -6.28 6.69
N ASP A 59 -0.56 -6.97 5.94
CA ASP A 59 -0.14 -7.71 4.76
C ASP A 59 0.01 -6.75 3.58
N VAL A 60 1.19 -6.76 2.97
CA VAL A 60 1.53 -5.91 1.84
C VAL A 60 1.43 -6.75 0.57
N TYR A 61 0.71 -6.24 -0.42
CA TYR A 61 0.60 -6.84 -1.74
C TYR A 61 1.20 -5.90 -2.78
N ALA A 62 1.81 -6.47 -3.81
CA ALA A 62 2.38 -5.73 -4.93
C ALA A 62 2.00 -6.37 -6.27
N ALA A 63 1.83 -5.53 -7.29
CA ALA A 63 1.58 -5.96 -8.66
C ALA A 63 2.40 -5.10 -9.62
N ARG A 64 2.84 -5.71 -10.73
CA ARG A 64 3.35 -4.97 -11.89
C ARG A 64 2.20 -4.65 -12.81
N ILE A 65 2.10 -3.37 -13.18
CA ILE A 65 1.11 -2.87 -14.13
C ILE A 65 1.83 -2.23 -15.31
N GLY A 66 1.36 -2.49 -16.52
CA GLY A 66 1.97 -1.91 -17.73
C GLY A 66 1.69 -0.40 -17.87
N ARG A 67 0.56 0.07 -17.33
CA ARG A 67 0.15 1.47 -17.41
C ARG A 67 -0.68 1.85 -16.18
N PHE A 68 -0.40 3.02 -15.62
CA PHE A 68 -1.26 3.64 -14.63
C PHE A 68 -2.35 4.47 -15.35
N PRO A 69 -3.65 4.16 -15.21
CA PRO A 69 -4.71 4.84 -15.94
C PRO A 69 -5.03 6.22 -15.32
N ASN A 70 -5.44 7.16 -16.17
CA ASN A 70 -5.83 8.51 -15.73
C ASN A 70 -7.02 8.49 -14.76
N SER A 71 -7.92 7.53 -14.87
CA SER A 71 -9.06 7.36 -13.94
C SER A 71 -8.60 7.12 -12.50
N ALA A 72 -7.50 6.37 -12.30
CA ALA A 72 -6.95 6.16 -10.97
C ALA A 72 -6.33 7.45 -10.40
N ALA A 73 -5.74 8.31 -11.25
CA ALA A 73 -5.26 9.61 -10.83
C ALA A 73 -6.41 10.55 -10.45
N GLN A 74 -7.50 10.56 -11.24
CA GLN A 74 -8.71 11.33 -10.95
C GLN A 74 -9.40 10.90 -9.66
N ALA A 75 -9.29 9.63 -9.28
CA ALA A 75 -9.75 9.11 -7.99
C ALA A 75 -8.80 9.45 -6.81
N GLY A 76 -7.83 10.35 -7.00
CA GLY A 76 -6.88 10.78 -5.96
C GLY A 76 -5.64 9.90 -5.83
N GLY A 77 -5.40 9.00 -6.80
CA GLY A 77 -4.16 8.23 -6.90
C GLY A 77 -2.97 9.11 -7.29
N LEU A 78 -1.88 8.96 -6.55
CA LEU A 78 -0.63 9.69 -6.76
C LEU A 78 0.48 8.71 -7.14
N VAL A 79 1.25 9.06 -8.16
CA VAL A 79 2.39 8.28 -8.66
C VAL A 79 3.68 9.05 -8.36
N PHE A 80 4.65 8.36 -7.78
CA PHE A 80 5.97 8.91 -7.48
C PHE A 80 7.03 7.92 -7.95
N ALA A 81 8.20 8.43 -8.36
CA ALA A 81 9.34 7.54 -8.58
C ALA A 81 9.85 7.02 -7.23
N ALA A 82 10.40 5.80 -7.21
CA ALA A 82 10.89 5.19 -5.97
C ALA A 82 11.91 6.07 -5.24
N ARG A 83 12.78 6.77 -6.00
CA ARG A 83 13.78 7.71 -5.47
C ARG A 83 13.20 8.93 -4.78
N ASP A 84 11.97 9.32 -5.09
CA ASP A 84 11.34 10.52 -4.53
C ASP A 84 10.61 10.21 -3.22
N LEU A 85 10.45 8.93 -2.86
CA LEU A 85 9.66 8.49 -1.70
C LEU A 85 10.24 8.98 -0.37
N ASP A 86 11.56 9.14 -0.28
CA ASP A 86 12.21 9.58 0.96
C ASP A 86 11.83 11.01 1.35
N GLY A 87 11.63 11.89 0.36
CA GLY A 87 11.20 13.27 0.54
C GLY A 87 9.71 13.44 0.87
N LEU A 88 8.91 12.37 0.77
CA LEU A 88 7.48 12.42 1.09
C LEU A 88 7.24 12.32 2.60
N ALA A 89 6.21 13.02 3.08
CA ALA A 89 5.73 12.90 4.46
C ALA A 89 4.94 11.59 4.67
N LEU A 90 5.64 10.46 4.58
CA LEU A 90 5.11 9.12 4.83
C LEU A 90 5.25 8.74 6.32
N PRO A 91 4.18 8.24 6.96
CA PRO A 91 4.26 7.67 8.30
C PRO A 91 5.25 6.51 8.36
N SER A 92 5.85 6.28 9.53
CA SER A 92 6.84 5.21 9.74
C SER A 92 6.28 3.82 9.41
N LEU A 93 4.98 3.56 9.64
CA LEU A 93 4.30 2.36 9.17
C LEU A 93 4.38 2.20 7.65
N MET A 94 4.08 3.25 6.89
CA MET A 94 4.08 3.20 5.42
C MET A 94 5.49 3.01 4.86
N ARG A 95 6.49 3.61 5.51
CA ARG A 95 7.91 3.38 5.17
C ARG A 95 8.30 1.91 5.39
N LYS A 96 7.85 1.30 6.50
CA LYS A 96 8.05 -0.14 6.73
C LYS A 96 7.37 -1.00 5.66
N CYS A 97 6.15 -0.66 5.23
CA CYS A 97 5.45 -1.39 4.17
C CYS A 97 6.18 -1.31 2.82
N LEU A 98 6.70 -0.14 2.46
CA LEU A 98 7.53 0.03 1.26
C LEU A 98 8.81 -0.81 1.35
N ALA A 99 9.51 -0.79 2.49
CA ALA A 99 10.72 -1.56 2.69
C ALA A 99 10.48 -3.09 2.72
N ALA A 100 9.31 -3.52 3.18
CA ALA A 100 8.91 -4.93 3.17
C ALA A 100 8.57 -5.45 1.78
N THR A 101 8.41 -4.57 0.79
CA THR A 101 8.19 -4.95 -0.60
C THR A 101 9.55 -5.26 -1.23
N PRO A 102 9.87 -6.51 -1.58
CA PRO A 102 11.16 -6.84 -2.17
C PRO A 102 11.38 -6.06 -3.47
N PRO A 103 12.64 -5.65 -3.75
CA PRO A 103 12.96 -5.03 -5.03
C PRO A 103 12.61 -5.97 -6.17
N ASP A 104 12.03 -5.40 -7.20
CA ASP A 104 11.57 -6.05 -8.40
C ASP A 104 12.65 -6.99 -8.97
N ARG A 105 12.45 -8.30 -8.83
CA ARG A 105 13.24 -9.29 -9.58
C ARG A 105 12.53 -9.47 -10.91
N PRO A 106 13.18 -9.18 -12.06
CA PRO A 106 12.57 -9.46 -13.34
C PRO A 106 12.18 -10.94 -13.35
N THR A 107 10.88 -11.21 -13.45
CA THR A 107 10.40 -12.56 -13.69
C THR A 107 10.94 -12.90 -15.07
N GLY A 108 11.91 -13.82 -15.14
CA GLY A 108 12.43 -14.30 -16.41
C GLY A 108 11.26 -14.68 -17.31
N ALA A 109 11.13 -13.98 -18.43
CA ALA A 109 10.43 -14.52 -19.57
C ALA A 109 11.30 -15.67 -20.11
N PRO A 110 10.69 -16.81 -20.54
CA PRO A 110 11.41 -17.88 -21.21
C PRO A 110 12.07 -17.38 -22.51
#